data_AF-A0A0T6BL15-F1
#
_entry.id   AF-A0A0T6BL15-F1
#
_cell.length_a   1.000
_cell.length_b   1.000
_cell.length_c   1.000
_cell.angle_alpha   90.00
_cell.angle_beta   90.00
_cell.angle_gamma   90.00
#
_symmetry.space_group_name_H-M   'P 1'
#
loop_
_entity.id
_entity.type
_entity.pdbx_description
1 polymer ?
#
loop_
_entity_poly.entity_id
_entity_poly.type
_entity_poly.pdbx_seq_one_letter_code
_entity_poly.pdbx_strand_id
1 'polypeptide(L)'
;MNKNYHVIAKSITFNSETYELGQIYNPPGFKKPAKVINIVDNRGAYSHNEGGFDVRFDTGDFLRIYSNDVVIHWEPMGGEKE
;
A
#
# COMPACT_ATOMS: atom_id res chain seq x y z
N MET A 1 24.74 -16.09 4.24
CA MET A 1 24.08 -15.26 3.21
C MET A 1 22.71 -14.89 3.75
N ASN A 2 22.50 -13.61 4.09
CA ASN A 2 21.16 -13.13 4.47
C ASN A 2 20.39 -12.92 3.16
N LYS A 3 19.35 -13.73 2.94
CA LYS A 3 18.41 -13.50 1.84
C LYS A 3 17.67 -12.20 2.16
N ASN A 4 17.94 -11.14 1.39
CA ASN A 4 17.13 -9.93 1.43
C ASN A 4 15.79 -10.28 0.77
N TYR A 5 14.80 -10.63 1.59
CA TYR A 5 13.44 -10.80 1.10
C TYR A 5 12.92 -9.42 0.67
N HIS A 6 12.60 -9.26 -0.61
CA HIS A 6 11.74 -8.17 -1.03
C HIS A 6 10.35 -8.47 -0.48
N VAL A 7 9.82 -7.59 0.37
CA VAL A 7 8.45 -7.71 0.90
C VAL A 7 7.53 -6.78 0.14
N ILE A 8 6.29 -7.21 -0.08
CA ILE A 8 5.21 -6.40 -0.65
C ILE A 8 4.08 -6.27 0.38
N ALA A 9 3.48 -5.10 0.47
CA ALA A 9 2.29 -4.92 1.32
C ALA A 9 1.09 -5.58 0.61
N LYS A 10 0.53 -6.61 1.25
CA LYS A 10 -0.67 -7.30 0.80
C LYS A 10 -1.93 -6.52 1.15
N SER A 11 -1.95 -5.89 2.31
CA SER A 11 -3.11 -5.10 2.76
C SER A 11 -2.70 -4.01 3.74
N ILE A 12 -3.47 -2.93 3.76
CA ILE A 12 -3.38 -1.85 4.75
C ILE A 12 -4.76 -1.56 5.33
N THR A 13 -4.83 -1.43 6.66
CA THR A 13 -6.04 -1.03 7.38
C THR A 13 -5.84 0.33 8.04
N PHE A 14 -6.77 1.25 7.79
CA PHE A 14 -6.82 2.61 8.33
C PHE A 14 -8.27 3.02 8.55
N ASN A 15 -8.60 3.63 9.70
CA ASN A 15 -9.97 4.06 10.03
C ASN A 15 -11.05 2.98 9.79
N SER A 16 -10.75 1.73 10.16
CA SER A 16 -11.62 0.56 9.94
C SER A 16 -11.86 0.15 8.49
N GLU A 17 -11.21 0.79 7.52
CA GLU A 17 -11.19 0.35 6.12
C GLU A 17 -9.93 -0.45 5.81
N THR A 18 -10.08 -1.59 5.15
CA THR A 18 -8.96 -2.43 4.69
C THR A 18 -8.89 -2.43 3.17
N TYR A 19 -7.75 -2.03 2.62
CA TYR A 19 -7.42 -2.10 1.20
C TYR A 19 -6.46 -3.25 0.94
N GLU A 20 -6.88 -4.20 0.10
CA GLU A 20 -6.09 -5.39 -0.25
C GLU A 20 -5.60 -5.35 -1.69
N LEU A 21 -4.36 -5.80 -1.91
CA LEU A 21 -3.73 -5.90 -3.22
C LEU A 21 -4.56 -6.79 -4.16
N GLY A 22 -4.86 -6.28 -5.35
CA GLY A 22 -5.66 -6.98 -6.36
C GLY A 22 -7.18 -6.87 -6.19
N GLN A 23 -7.68 -6.33 -5.07
CA GLN A 23 -9.10 -6.11 -4.85
C GLN A 23 -9.58 -4.77 -5.44
N ILE A 24 -10.88 -4.71 -5.77
CA ILE A 24 -11.54 -3.54 -6.34
C ILE A 24 -12.35 -2.83 -5.25
N TYR A 25 -12.18 -1.51 -5.15
CA TYR A 25 -12.91 -0.66 -4.20
C TYR A 25 -13.55 0.52 -4.91
N ASN A 26 -14.39 1.28 -4.18
CA ASN A 26 -14.88 2.59 -4.58
C ASN A 26 -14.26 3.66 -3.67
N PRO A 27 -12.99 4.07 -3.89
CA PRO A 27 -12.33 4.99 -2.99
C PRO A 27 -13.01 6.36 -2.98
N PRO A 28 -12.99 7.08 -1.84
CA PRO A 28 -13.52 8.44 -1.78
C PRO A 28 -12.90 9.35 -2.85
N GLY A 29 -13.74 10.09 -3.58
CA GLY A 29 -13.31 11.01 -4.64
C GLY A 29 -13.09 10.37 -6.02
N PHE A 30 -13.14 9.04 -6.14
CA PHE A 30 -13.00 8.35 -7.42
C PHE A 30 -14.35 8.30 -8.16
N LYS A 31 -14.33 8.52 -9.48
CA LYS A 31 -15.55 8.46 -10.31
C LYS A 31 -16.00 7.03 -10.66
N LYS A 32 -15.11 6.04 -10.50
CA LYS A 32 -15.32 4.65 -10.89
C LYS A 32 -14.63 3.73 -9.87
N PRO A 33 -15.09 2.47 -9.75
CA PRO A 33 -14.36 1.46 -9.00
C PRO A 33 -12.93 1.32 -9.55
N ALA A 34 -11.98 1.05 -8.66
CA ALA A 34 -10.56 0.98 -8.99
C ALA A 34 -9.88 -0.17 -8.24
N LYS A 35 -8.95 -0.85 -8.92
CA LYS A 35 -8.24 -2.00 -8.36
C LYS A 35 -6.95 -1.57 -7.69
N VAL A 36 -6.70 -2.03 -6.47
CA VAL A 36 -5.42 -1.78 -5.78
C VAL A 36 -4.30 -2.55 -6.49
N ILE A 37 -3.28 -1.84 -6.96
CA ILE A 37 -2.12 -2.43 -7.66
C ILE A 37 -0.84 -2.34 -6.86
N ASN A 38 -0.77 -1.47 -5.86
CA ASN A 38 0.39 -1.35 -4.98
C ASN A 38 0.02 -0.61 -3.69
N ILE A 39 0.71 -0.94 -2.59
CA ILE A 39 0.62 -0.24 -1.31
C ILE A 39 2.05 0.15 -0.93
N VAL A 40 2.32 1.45 -0.84
CA VAL A 40 3.69 1.98 -0.68
C VAL A 40 3.84 2.64 0.68
N ASP A 41 4.90 2.26 1.41
CA ASP A 41 5.35 2.97 2.61
C ASP A 41 6.24 4.15 2.21
N ASN A 42 5.71 5.36 2.37
CA ASN A 42 6.41 6.61 2.05
C ASN A 42 6.81 7.38 3.31
N ARG A 43 6.76 6.77 4.51
CA ARG A 43 7.08 7.46 5.77
C ARG A 43 8.47 8.08 5.79
N GLY A 44 9.45 7.43 5.14
CA GLY A 44 10.82 7.93 5.02
C GLY A 44 11.08 8.86 3.82
N ALA A 45 10.11 9.06 2.94
CA ALA A 45 10.30 9.82 1.70
C ALA A 45 10.20 11.34 1.88
N TYR A 46 9.61 11.80 2.99
CA TYR A 46 9.41 13.21 3.27
C TYR A 46 10.18 13.62 4.53
N SER A 47 10.96 14.70 4.42
CA SER A 47 11.54 15.37 5.58
C SER A 47 10.43 15.67 6.59
N HIS A 48 10.66 15.42 7.88
CA HIS A 48 9.73 15.66 9.01
C HIS A 48 8.73 14.53 9.36
N ASN A 49 8.89 13.29 8.86
CA ASN A 49 7.97 12.17 9.17
C ASN A 49 6.49 12.47 8.80
N GLU A 50 6.28 13.43 7.90
CA GLU A 50 4.97 13.74 7.30
C GLU A 50 4.57 12.73 6.22
N GLY A 51 5.50 11.82 5.88
CA GLY A 51 5.24 10.72 5.00
C GLY A 51 4.23 9.75 5.60
N GLY A 52 3.39 9.20 4.73
CA GLY A 52 2.38 8.21 5.11
C GLY A 52 2.40 7.04 4.15
N PHE A 53 1.23 6.54 3.79
CA PHE A 53 1.08 5.43 2.86
C PHE A 53 0.32 5.84 1.62
N ASP A 54 0.70 5.29 0.47
CA ASP A 54 -0.07 5.44 -0.77
C ASP A 54 -0.68 4.08 -1.14
N VAL A 55 -2.01 4.03 -1.23
CA VAL A 55 -2.73 2.96 -1.91
C VAL A 55 -2.88 3.37 -3.37
N ARG A 56 -2.16 2.70 -4.28
CA ARG A 56 -2.16 3.02 -5.71
C ARG A 56 -3.14 2.14 -6.45
N PHE A 57 -3.85 2.74 -7.40
CA PHE A 57 -4.88 2.07 -8.18
C PHE A 57 -4.51 1.94 -9.66
N ASP A 58 -5.15 1.00 -10.36
CA ASP A 58 -4.95 0.75 -11.80
C ASP A 58 -5.39 1.91 -12.70
N THR A 59 -6.16 2.86 -12.17
CA THR A 59 -6.53 4.10 -12.87
C THR A 59 -5.38 5.10 -12.98
N GLY A 60 -4.28 4.89 -12.23
CA GLY A 60 -3.18 5.83 -12.09
C GLY A 60 -3.34 6.80 -10.91
N ASP A 61 -4.52 6.84 -10.29
CA ASP A 61 -4.77 7.61 -9.07
C ASP A 61 -4.26 6.87 -7.82
N PHE A 62 -4.18 7.58 -6.70
CA PHE A 62 -3.80 7.01 -5.41
C PHE A 62 -4.58 7.66 -4.26
N LEU A 63 -4.81 6.87 -3.20
CA LEU A 63 -5.28 7.35 -1.91
C LEU A 63 -4.07 7.50 -0.98
N ARG A 64 -3.84 8.72 -0.49
CA ARG A 64 -2.78 9.01 0.47
C ARG A 64 -3.32 9.00 1.90
N ILE A 65 -2.70 8.20 2.76
CA ILE A 65 -3.01 8.07 4.18
C ILE A 65 -1.95 8.83 4.97
N TYR A 66 -2.30 10.01 5.49
CA TYR A 66 -1.42 10.85 6.34
C TYR A 66 -1.48 10.42 7.82
N SER A 67 -1.41 9.11 8.08
CA SER A 67 -1.46 8.54 9.43
C SER A 67 -0.40 7.45 9.59
N ASN A 68 0.23 7.43 10.76
CA ASN A 68 1.09 6.34 11.20
C ASN A 68 0.31 5.25 11.96
N ASP A 69 -0.93 5.54 12.35
CA ASP A 69 -1.84 4.58 12.98
C ASP A 69 -2.53 3.74 11.90
N VAL A 70 -1.80 2.75 11.39
CA VAL A 70 -2.24 1.81 10.37
C VAL A 70 -1.76 0.40 10.71
N VAL A 71 -2.52 -0.61 10.28
CA VAL A 71 -2.08 -2.01 10.33
C VAL A 71 -1.72 -2.46 8.93
N ILE A 72 -0.50 -2.96 8.73
CA ILE A 72 -0.02 -3.44 7.42
C ILE A 72 0.33 -4.91 7.51
N HIS A 73 -0.16 -5.67 6.55
CA HIS A 73 0.26 -7.05 6.34
C HIS A 73 1.22 -7.09 5.16
N TRP A 74 2.47 -7.48 5.46
CA TRP A 74 3.52 -7.69 4.47
C TRP A 74 3.60 -9.17 4.10
N GLU A 75 3.78 -9.46 2.83
CA GLU A 75 4.12 -10.79 2.35
C GLU A 75 5.50 -10.79 1.70
N PRO A 76 6.30 -11.86 1.88
CA PRO A 76 7.53 -12.03 1.11
C PRO A 76 7.16 -12.17 -0.37
N MET A 77 7.66 -11.27 -1.21
CA MET A 77 7.72 -11.51 -2.63
C MET A 77 8.84 -12.54 -2.82
N GLY A 78 8.46 -13.78 -3.15
CA GLY A 78 9.38 -14.92 -3.21
C GLY A 78 10.66 -14.56 -3.97
N GLY A 79 11.82 -14.91 -3.39
CA GLY A 79 13.10 -14.82 -4.08
C GLY A 79 13.01 -15.59 -5.41
N GLU A 80 13.63 -15.02 -6.44
CA GLU A 80 13.82 -15.66 -7.74
C GLU A 80 14.09 -17.16 -7.51
N LYS A 81 13.21 -18.02 -8.04
CA LYS A 81 13.59 -19.40 -8.27
C LYS A 81 14.66 -19.33 -9.36
N GLU A 82 15.92 -19.36 -8.94
CA GLU A 82 17.03 -19.79 -9.80
C GLU A 82 16.70 -21.14 -10.45
#